data_AF-A0A062GWZ0-F1
#
_entry.id   AF-A0A062GWZ0-F1
#
_cell.length_a   1.000
_cell.length_b   1.000
_cell.length_c   1.000
_cell.angle_alpha   90.00
_cell.angle_beta   90.00
_cell.angle_gamma   90.00
#
_symmetry.space_group_name_H-M   'P 1'
#
loop_
_entity.id
_entity.type
_entity.pdbx_description
1 polymer ?
#
loop_
_entity_poly.entity_id
_entity_poly.type
_entity_poly.pdbx_seq_one_letter_code
_entity_poly.pdbx_strand_id
1 'polypeptide(L)'
;MIKAEVVVDGDWLKIGNRSIRMNQYLDWVVLLDGVAEKQFRLLEDAIKHCLEQKYDWSVIPAHVNFMATDEDGMACGWLVEPHIVGNAWRNQSHLSAFFNLTKRQNPFRGDWKDSLEKRPEYVEPVLKDGEK
;
A
#
# COMPACT_ATOMS: atom_id res chain seq x y z
N MET A 1 -15.13 17.08 -12.52
CA MET A 1 -14.79 16.58 -11.17
C MET A 1 -16.06 16.58 -10.33
N ILE A 2 -16.68 15.43 -10.11
CA ILE A 2 -17.75 15.30 -9.13
C ILE A 2 -17.04 15.00 -7.81
N LYS A 3 -17.00 15.98 -6.89
CA LYS A 3 -16.57 15.71 -5.51
C LYS A 3 -17.67 14.85 -4.90
N ALA A 4 -17.41 13.56 -4.70
CA ALA A 4 -18.29 12.74 -3.87
C ALA A 4 -18.25 13.33 -2.45
N GLU A 5 -19.41 13.72 -1.93
CA GLU A 5 -19.53 14.20 -0.57
C GLU A 5 -19.33 13.02 0.39
N VAL A 6 -18.39 13.18 1.32
CA VAL A 6 -18.11 12.20 2.36
C VAL A 6 -18.78 12.68 3.63
N VAL A 7 -19.73 11.90 4.14
CA VAL A 7 -20.49 12.23 5.36
C VAL A 7 -20.27 11.15 6.40
N VAL A 8 -19.97 11.56 7.63
CA VAL A 8 -19.92 10.65 8.79
C VAL A 8 -21.23 10.80 9.57
N ASP A 9 -21.94 9.70 9.78
CA ASP A 9 -23.23 9.64 10.47
C ASP A 9 -23.21 8.48 11.49
N GLY A 10 -22.90 8.81 12.73
CA GLY A 10 -22.61 7.82 13.77
C GLY A 10 -21.44 6.92 13.36
N ASP A 11 -21.68 5.60 13.34
CA ASP A 11 -20.68 4.59 12.94
C ASP A 11 -20.62 4.37 11.42
N TRP A 12 -21.35 5.16 10.63
CA TRP A 12 -21.42 5.01 9.18
C TRP A 12 -20.63 6.10 8.45
N LEU A 13 -19.85 5.66 7.47
CA LEU A 13 -19.21 6.49 6.45
C LEU A 13 -20.04 6.41 5.16
N LYS A 14 -20.59 7.54 4.70
CA LYS A 14 -21.38 7.64 3.47
C LYS A 14 -20.56 8.32 2.38
N ILE A 15 -20.48 7.68 1.22
CA ILE A 15 -19.74 8.16 0.04
C ILE A 15 -20.64 7.98 -1.18
N GLY A 16 -21.31 9.06 -1.61
CA GLY A 16 -22.32 8.98 -2.67
C GLY A 16 -23.45 8.02 -2.30
N ASN A 17 -23.65 6.96 -3.10
CA ASN A 17 -24.66 5.93 -2.87
C ASN A 17 -24.18 4.74 -2.02
N ARG A 18 -22.96 4.81 -1.50
CA ARG A 18 -22.39 3.77 -0.63
C ARG A 18 -22.45 4.19 0.83
N SER A 19 -22.81 3.24 1.68
CA SER A 19 -22.72 3.36 3.15
C SER A 19 -21.83 2.25 3.69
N ILE A 20 -20.80 2.61 4.44
CA ILE A 20 -19.77 1.71 4.96
C ILE A 20 -19.76 1.81 6.47
N ARG A 21 -19.68 0.67 7.15
CA ARG A 21 -19.51 0.61 8.61
C ARG A 21 -18.67 -0.60 8.99
N MET A 22 -17.88 -0.48 10.04
CA MET A 22 -17.26 -1.63 10.70
C MET A 22 -18.22 -2.20 11.75
N ASN A 23 -18.49 -3.51 11.68
CA ASN A 23 -19.37 -4.19 12.63
C ASN A 23 -18.61 -4.53 13.93
N GLN A 24 -19.34 -5.10 14.90
CA GLN A 24 -18.77 -5.52 16.19
C GLN A 24 -17.75 -6.66 16.12
N TYR A 25 -17.62 -7.32 14.96
CA TYR A 25 -16.68 -8.40 14.68
C TYR A 25 -15.45 -7.91 13.88
N LEU A 26 -15.31 -6.59 13.69
CA LEU A 26 -14.27 -5.98 12.85
C LEU A 26 -14.38 -6.32 11.36
N ASP A 27 -15.54 -6.78 10.90
CA ASP A 27 -15.83 -6.90 9.47
C ASP A 27 -16.47 -5.62 8.93
N TRP A 28 -16.25 -5.38 7.65
CA TRP A 28 -16.85 -4.25 6.95
C TRP A 28 -18.20 -4.65 6.36
N VAL A 29 -19.23 -3.85 6.66
CA VAL A 29 -20.54 -3.91 6.01
C VAL A 29 -20.62 -2.76 5.02
N VAL A 30 -20.83 -3.09 3.76
CA VAL A 30 -21.00 -2.10 2.70
C VAL A 30 -22.38 -2.26 2.09
N LEU A 31 -23.12 -1.16 2.05
CA LEU A 31 -24.43 -1.07 1.42
C LEU A 31 -24.32 -0.21 0.16
N LEU A 32 -24.81 -0.72 -0.96
CA LEU A 32 -25.05 0.04 -2.17
C LEU A 32 -26.56 0.28 -2.28
N ASP A 33 -26.99 1.54 -2.21
CA ASP A 33 -28.42 1.89 -2.25
C ASP A 33 -29.27 1.09 -1.22
N GLY A 34 -28.69 0.85 -0.04
CA GLY A 34 -29.33 0.12 1.06
C GLY A 34 -29.27 -1.41 0.95
N VAL A 35 -28.69 -1.96 -0.12
CA VAL A 35 -28.52 -3.41 -0.32
C VAL A 35 -27.12 -3.84 0.09
N ALA A 36 -27.03 -4.89 0.91
CA ALA A 36 -25.74 -5.44 1.35
C ALA A 36 -24.93 -5.98 0.17
N GLU A 37 -23.74 -5.41 -0.02
CA GLU A 37 -22.80 -5.82 -1.06
C GLU A 37 -21.99 -7.02 -0.52
N LYS A 38 -22.21 -8.20 -1.11
CA LYS A 38 -21.53 -9.46 -0.68
C LYS A 38 -20.04 -9.52 -1.05
N GLN A 39 -19.60 -8.67 -1.97
CA GLN A 39 -18.21 -8.53 -2.38
C GLN A 39 -17.91 -7.06 -2.57
N PHE A 40 -17.10 -6.50 -1.68
CA PHE A 40 -16.62 -5.14 -1.82
C PHE A 40 -15.22 -5.17 -2.41
N ARG A 41 -15.13 -5.48 -3.73
CA ARG A 41 -13.86 -5.75 -4.43
C ARG A 41 -12.83 -4.66 -4.19
N LEU A 42 -13.23 -3.39 -4.11
CA LEU A 42 -12.33 -2.27 -3.83
C LEU A 42 -11.58 -2.41 -2.49
N LEU A 43 -12.26 -2.89 -1.44
CA LEU A 43 -11.62 -3.09 -0.14
C LEU A 43 -10.86 -4.40 -0.08
N GLU A 44 -11.36 -5.48 -0.69
CA GLU A 44 -10.61 -6.73 -0.81
C GLU A 44 -9.30 -6.52 -1.58
N ASP A 45 -9.36 -5.80 -2.70
CA ASP A 45 -8.21 -5.42 -3.51
C ASP A 45 -7.29 -4.47 -2.74
N ALA A 46 -7.82 -3.50 -1.99
CA ALA A 46 -7.02 -2.61 -1.15
C ALA A 46 -6.33 -3.36 0.00
N ILE A 47 -7.03 -4.27 0.69
CA ILE A 47 -6.48 -5.10 1.76
C ILE A 47 -5.41 -6.01 1.18
N LYS A 48 -5.69 -6.69 0.07
CA LYS A 48 -4.73 -7.55 -0.62
C LYS A 48 -3.50 -6.75 -1.05
N HIS A 49 -3.68 -5.57 -1.61
CA HIS A 49 -2.60 -4.67 -1.99
C HIS A 49 -1.76 -4.24 -0.78
N CYS A 50 -2.38 -3.94 0.37
CA CYS A 50 -1.67 -3.64 1.61
C CYS A 50 -0.94 -4.85 2.19
N LEU A 51 -1.49 -6.06 2.05
CA LEU A 51 -0.88 -7.31 2.54
C LEU A 51 0.27 -7.81 1.66
N GLU A 52 0.27 -7.48 0.37
CA GLU A 52 1.32 -7.86 -0.57
C GLU A 52 2.55 -6.95 -0.50
N GLN A 53 2.42 -5.76 0.09
CA GLN A 53 3.54 -4.83 0.27
C GLN A 53 4.50 -5.31 1.37
N LYS A 54 5.79 -5.34 1.05
CA LYS A 54 6.89 -5.67 1.95
C LYS A 54 7.25 -4.51 2.87
N TYR A 55 6.93 -3.27 2.48
CA TYR A 55 7.23 -2.05 3.22
C TYR A 55 6.02 -1.12 3.30
N ASP A 56 5.94 -0.36 4.40
CA ASP A 56 4.95 0.71 4.52
C ASP A 56 5.40 1.95 3.74
N TRP A 57 4.90 2.08 2.50
CA TRP A 57 5.22 3.19 1.62
C TRP A 57 4.65 4.54 2.06
N SER A 58 3.77 4.58 3.07
CA SER A 58 3.21 5.82 3.62
C SER A 58 4.20 6.59 4.49
N VAL A 59 5.16 5.88 5.12
CA VAL A 59 6.22 6.48 5.95
C VAL A 59 7.53 6.69 5.19
N ILE A 60 7.66 6.10 4.01
CA ILE A 60 8.85 6.21 3.16
C ILE A 60 8.76 7.49 2.31
N PRO A 61 9.81 8.33 2.25
CA PRO A 61 9.80 9.57 1.47
C PRO A 61 9.40 9.36 0.01
N ALA A 62 8.54 10.23 -0.52
CA ALA A 62 7.92 10.09 -1.85
C ALA A 62 8.93 9.97 -3.01
N HIS A 63 10.14 10.51 -2.86
CA HIS A 63 11.18 10.40 -3.88
C HIS A 63 11.80 9.00 -3.97
N VAL A 64 11.75 8.19 -2.90
CA VAL A 64 12.28 6.83 -2.90
C VAL A 64 11.40 5.93 -3.77
N ASN A 65 12.03 5.27 -4.74
CA ASN A 65 11.34 4.43 -5.73
C ASN A 65 11.48 2.93 -5.42
N PHE A 66 12.50 2.53 -4.66
CA PHE A 66 12.75 1.13 -4.33
C PHE A 66 13.16 1.00 -2.87
N MET A 67 12.77 -0.11 -2.25
CA MET A 67 13.21 -0.50 -0.91
C MET A 67 13.75 -1.92 -0.97
N ALA A 68 14.84 -2.16 -0.25
CA ALA A 68 15.41 -3.50 -0.12
C ALA A 68 16.06 -3.67 1.26
N THR A 69 16.02 -4.88 1.79
CA THR A 69 16.59 -5.29 3.08
C THR A 69 17.92 -6.00 2.86
N ASP A 70 18.96 -5.55 3.54
CA ASP A 70 20.28 -6.18 3.57
C ASP A 70 20.29 -7.39 4.51
N GLU A 71 21.34 -8.23 4.46
CA GLU A 71 21.46 -9.45 5.27
C GLU A 71 21.35 -9.19 6.79
N ASP A 72 21.79 -8.04 7.26
CA ASP A 72 21.75 -7.67 8.68
C ASP A 72 20.33 -7.28 9.16
N GLY A 73 19.39 -7.10 8.23
CA GLY A 73 18.01 -6.71 8.45
C GLY A 73 17.76 -5.20 8.34
N MET A 74 18.75 -4.40 7.96
CA MET A 74 18.57 -2.98 7.66
C MET A 74 17.90 -2.82 6.30
N ALA A 75 16.84 -2.02 6.21
CA ALA A 75 16.21 -1.70 4.93
C ALA A 75 16.69 -0.35 4.41
N CYS A 76 17.01 -0.28 3.12
CA CYS A 76 17.54 0.88 2.43
C CYS A 76 16.61 1.27 1.27
N GLY A 77 16.37 2.58 1.15
CA GLY A 77 15.56 3.18 0.10
C GLY A 77 16.41 3.81 -1.00
N TRP A 78 16.05 3.56 -2.27
CA TRP A 78 16.82 3.92 -3.45
C TRP A 78 15.97 4.69 -4.47
N LEU A 79 16.59 5.62 -5.20
CA LEU A 79 15.97 6.30 -6.34
C LEU A 79 15.99 5.44 -7.61
N VAL A 80 17.01 4.59 -7.72
CA VAL A 80 17.26 3.68 -8.83
C VAL A 80 17.32 2.26 -8.31
N GLU A 81 16.96 1.29 -9.14
CA GLU A 81 16.90 -0.11 -8.74
C GLU A 81 18.29 -0.61 -8.28
N PRO A 82 18.42 -1.11 -7.04
CA PRO A 82 19.67 -1.70 -6.56
C PRO A 82 19.82 -3.14 -7.05
N HIS A 83 21.03 -3.69 -6.95
CA HIS A 83 21.34 -5.10 -7.15
C HIS A 83 22.14 -5.65 -5.98
N ILE A 84 22.14 -6.97 -5.83
CA ILE A 84 22.88 -7.63 -4.75
C ILE A 84 24.38 -7.60 -5.04
N VAL A 85 25.16 -7.11 -4.08
CA VAL A 85 26.62 -7.14 -4.07
C VAL A 85 27.09 -7.63 -2.71
N GLY A 86 27.67 -8.83 -2.66
CA GLY A 86 28.04 -9.47 -1.41
C GLY A 86 26.80 -9.77 -0.56
N ASN A 87 26.74 -9.18 0.63
CA ASN A 87 25.67 -9.41 1.61
C ASN A 87 24.61 -8.29 1.65
N ALA A 88 24.51 -7.50 0.58
CA ALA A 88 23.70 -6.30 0.63
C ALA A 88 23.25 -5.80 -0.74
N TRP A 89 22.22 -4.96 -0.75
CA TRP A 89 21.72 -4.24 -1.92
C TRP A 89 22.52 -2.97 -2.15
N ARG A 90 23.01 -2.77 -3.38
CA ARG A 90 23.85 -1.64 -3.75
C ARG A 90 23.48 -1.11 -5.13
N ASN A 91 23.83 0.14 -5.40
CA ASN A 91 23.80 0.72 -6.74
C ASN A 91 25.10 1.51 -6.95
N GLN A 92 25.70 1.41 -8.15
CA GLN A 92 26.99 2.05 -8.48
C GLN A 92 26.88 3.56 -8.73
N SER A 93 25.67 4.11 -8.73
CA SER A 93 25.40 5.53 -8.92
C SER A 93 25.65 6.36 -7.65
N HIS A 94 25.90 7.66 -7.84
CA HIS A 94 25.79 8.69 -6.81
C HIS A 94 24.39 8.74 -6.15
N LEU A 95 23.42 8.02 -6.72
CA LEU A 95 22.09 7.76 -6.18
C LEU A 95 22.07 6.54 -5.23
N SER A 96 22.95 6.56 -4.22
CA SER A 96 23.04 5.56 -3.14
C SER A 96 21.79 5.57 -2.24
N ALA A 97 21.74 4.78 -1.16
CA ALA A 97 20.56 4.75 -0.28
C ALA A 97 20.27 6.15 0.33
N PHE A 98 19.04 6.66 0.12
CA PHE A 98 18.59 7.99 0.57
C PHE A 98 17.77 7.95 1.85
N PHE A 99 17.28 6.77 2.20
CA PHE A 99 16.45 6.53 3.36
C PHE A 99 16.80 5.17 3.93
N ASN A 100 16.68 5.00 5.24
CA ASN A 100 16.84 3.69 5.85
C ASN A 100 15.88 3.44 7.01
N LEU A 101 15.60 2.17 7.24
CA LEU A 101 14.94 1.66 8.44
C LEU A 101 15.92 0.73 9.14
N THR A 102 16.11 0.94 10.43
CA THR A 102 16.86 -0.02 11.25
C THR A 102 16.17 -1.38 11.27
N LYS A 103 16.90 -2.44 11.62
CA LYS A 103 16.32 -3.79 11.79
C LYS A 103 15.06 -3.83 12.66
N ARG A 104 14.99 -2.97 13.68
CA ARG A 104 13.83 -2.89 14.58
C ARG A 104 12.61 -2.24 13.92
N GLN A 105 12.83 -1.30 13.00
CA GLN A 105 11.78 -0.56 12.29
C GLN A 105 11.35 -1.25 11.00
N ASN A 106 12.27 -1.95 10.35
CA ASN A 106 12.01 -2.67 9.11
C ASN A 106 10.88 -3.69 9.35
N PRO A 107 9.76 -3.66 8.60
CA PRO A 107 8.68 -4.62 8.75
C PRO A 107 8.95 -5.95 8.03
N PHE A 108 9.86 -5.99 7.06
CA PHE A 108 10.13 -7.19 6.26
C PHE A 108 10.81 -8.29 7.09
N ARG A 109 10.33 -9.53 6.97
CA ARG A 109 10.80 -10.71 7.74
C ARG A 109 11.17 -11.93 6.88
N GLY A 110 11.15 -11.80 5.55
CA GLY A 110 11.48 -12.88 4.62
C GLY A 110 12.98 -13.01 4.35
N ASP A 111 13.34 -13.78 3.32
CA ASP A 111 14.70 -13.81 2.79
C ASP A 111 15.06 -12.42 2.24
N TRP A 112 16.17 -11.86 2.72
CA TRP A 112 16.64 -10.53 2.33
C TRP A 112 16.93 -10.44 0.82
N LYS A 113 17.20 -11.55 0.14
CA LYS A 113 17.39 -11.61 -1.31
C LYS A 113 16.09 -11.42 -2.10
N ASP A 114 14.95 -11.71 -1.48
CA ASP A 114 13.62 -11.50 -2.06
C ASP A 114 13.00 -10.18 -1.60
N SER A 115 13.75 -9.33 -0.88
CA SER A 115 13.21 -8.16 -0.20
C SER A 115 13.03 -6.92 -1.08
N LEU A 116 13.55 -6.92 -2.31
CA LEU A 116 13.41 -5.78 -3.21
C LEU A 116 11.93 -5.55 -3.54
N GLU A 117 11.50 -4.30 -3.40
CA GLU A 117 10.19 -3.83 -3.79
C GLU A 117 10.30 -2.47 -4.47
N LYS A 118 9.64 -2.33 -5.61
CA LYS A 118 9.40 -1.04 -6.26
C LYS A 118 8.18 -0.39 -5.63
N ARG A 119 8.23 0.93 -5.40
CA ARG A 119 7.08 1.71 -4.96
C ARG A 119 5.90 1.45 -5.91
N PRO A 120 4.72 1.07 -5.39
CA PRO A 120 3.53 0.89 -6.21
C PRO A 120 3.21 2.17 -6.97
N GLU A 121 2.98 2.03 -8.28
CA GLU A 121 2.41 3.11 -9.07
C GLU A 121 0.94 3.25 -8.64
N TYR A 122 0.53 4.44 -8.22
CA TYR A 122 -0.86 4.70 -7.87
C TYR A 122 -1.68 4.58 -9.16
N VAL A 123 -2.33 3.43 -9.35
CA VAL A 123 -3.31 3.26 -10.41
C VAL A 123 -4.61 3.85 -9.86
N GLU A 124 -4.96 5.04 -10.31
CA GLU A 124 -6.32 5.55 -10.08
C GLU A 124 -7.31 4.47 -10.55
N PRO A 125 -8.24 4.00 -9.69
CA PRO A 125 -9.22 3.04 -10.12
C PRO A 125 -10.03 3.67 -11.25
N VAL A 126 -9.88 3.12 -12.46
CA VAL A 126 -10.71 3.49 -13.61
C VAL A 126 -12.13 3.08 -13.26
N LEU A 127 -12.93 4.06 -12.83
CA LEU A 127 -14.38 3.92 -12.77
C LEU A 127 -14.82 3.65 -14.20
N LYS A 128 -15.14 2.40 -14.51
CA LYS A 128 -15.87 2.08 -15.74
C LYS A 128 -17.25 2.72 -15.59
N ASP A 129 -17.41 3.91 -16.15
CA ASP A 129 -18.72 4.51 -16.35
C ASP A 129 -19.60 3.47 -17.05
N GLY A 130 -20.73 3.17 -16.42
CA GLY A 130 -21.62 2.09 -16.83
C GLY A 130 -21.95 2.17 -18.32
N GLU A 131 -21.80 1.02 -18.99
CA GLU A 131 -22.46 0.79 -20.26
C GLU A 131 -23.96 1.02 -20.06
N LYS A 132 -24.51 1.97 -20.82
CA LYS A 132 -25.92 2.33 -20.87
C LYS A 132 -26.78 1.21 -21.42
#